data_AF-A0A1M5MK64-F1
#
_entry.id   AF-A0A1M5MK64-F1
#
_cell.length_a   1.000
_cell.length_b   1.000
_cell.length_c   1.000
_cell.angle_alpha   90.00
_cell.angle_beta   90.00
_cell.angle_gamma   90.00
#
_symmetry.space_group_name_H-M   'P 1'
#
loop_
_entity.id
_entity.type
_entity.pdbx_description
1 polymer ?
#
loop_
_entity_poly.entity_id
_entity_poly.type
_entity_poly.pdbx_seq_one_letter_code
_entity_poly.pdbx_strand_id
1 'polypeptide(L)'
;MKRIFFFFFISLILACNTTTLTEDNWRVVLKTDRDGSVLSGSKANLMDAIRAGQDLKIGWGVKREDLSIEHISSPIWLAILSEQEVMVHLDPQVLSTIEWDSLNAHYKNSDLLQQEWRVVLTTKGDFDAVWYDKKADTLVRRWPQKHRMTWFAEGKKPVKPVPFFN
;
A
#
# COMPACT_ATOMS: atom_id res chain seq x y z
N MET A 1 59.45 24.26 -16.17
CA MET A 1 58.02 24.62 -16.43
C MET A 1 57.20 23.51 -17.11
N LYS A 2 57.54 22.22 -17.01
CA LYS A 2 56.79 21.10 -17.65
C LYS A 2 56.22 20.05 -16.68
N ARG A 3 56.41 20.20 -15.37
CA ARG A 3 56.00 19.21 -14.35
C ARG A 3 54.81 19.63 -13.49
N ILE A 4 54.33 20.86 -13.60
CA ILE A 4 53.23 21.39 -12.76
C ILE A 4 51.85 21.19 -13.44
N PHE A 5 51.82 21.05 -14.77
CA PHE A 5 50.56 20.88 -15.51
C PHE A 5 49.95 19.47 -15.43
N PHE A 6 50.67 18.48 -14.90
CA PHE A 6 50.18 17.10 -14.83
C PHE A 6 49.35 16.80 -13.58
N PHE A 7 49.44 17.63 -12.53
CA PHE A 7 48.67 17.42 -11.30
C PHE A 7 47.27 18.04 -11.32
N PHE A 8 47.01 19.01 -12.21
CA PHE A 8 45.71 19.68 -12.28
C PHE A 8 44.66 18.91 -13.11
N PHE A 9 45.08 17.93 -13.90
CA PHE A 9 44.17 17.13 -14.73
C PHE A 9 43.68 15.85 -14.03
N ILE A 10 44.36 15.42 -12.95
CA ILE A 10 43.99 14.22 -12.17
C ILE A 10 42.97 14.56 -11.07
N SER A 11 42.85 15.82 -10.64
CA SER A 11 41.90 16.22 -9.61
C SER A 11 40.46 16.43 -10.10
N LEU A 12 40.21 16.45 -11.42
CA LEU A 12 38.88 16.74 -11.98
C LEU A 12 38.00 15.49 -12.21
N ILE A 13 38.55 14.28 -12.09
CA ILE A 13 37.83 13.02 -12.37
C ILE A 13 37.22 12.39 -11.10
N LEU A 14 37.48 12.97 -9.92
CA LEU A 14 36.92 12.50 -8.64
C LEU A 14 35.64 13.24 -8.20
N ALA A 15 35.17 14.24 -8.95
CA ALA A 15 34.05 15.10 -8.55
C ALA A 15 32.68 14.68 -9.09
N CYS A 16 32.58 13.67 -9.96
CA CYS A 16 31.31 13.20 -10.49
C CYS A 16 31.19 11.70 -10.32
N ASN A 17 30.75 11.26 -9.14
CA ASN A 17 30.01 10.01 -8.95
C ASN A 17 29.33 10.02 -7.58
N THR A 18 28.59 11.07 -7.25
CA THR A 18 27.39 10.87 -6.41
C THR A 18 26.26 10.49 -7.34
N THR A 19 26.31 9.24 -7.82
CA THR A 19 25.09 8.55 -8.21
C THR A 19 24.30 8.42 -6.92
N THR A 20 23.51 9.45 -6.57
CA THR A 20 22.38 9.25 -5.69
C THR A 20 21.49 8.28 -6.46
N LEU A 21 21.66 7.00 -6.18
CA LEU A 21 20.59 6.03 -6.33
C LEU A 21 19.44 6.65 -5.51
N THR A 22 18.60 7.42 -6.18
CA THR A 22 17.22 7.64 -5.76
C THR A 22 16.57 6.29 -5.88
N GLU A 23 16.88 5.44 -4.90
CA GLU A 23 16.16 4.21 -4.65
C GLU A 23 14.74 4.64 -4.28
N ASP A 24 13.86 4.61 -5.27
CA ASP A 24 12.40 4.54 -5.14
C ASP A 24 12.03 3.23 -4.42
N ASN A 25 12.53 3.09 -3.20
CA ASN A 25 12.41 1.87 -2.42
C ASN A 25 11.16 1.99 -1.57
N TRP A 26 10.10 1.40 -2.09
CA TRP A 26 8.94 0.98 -1.31
C TRP A 26 9.43 0.31 -0.01
N ARG A 27 9.02 0.88 1.13
CA ARG A 27 9.44 0.41 2.46
C ARG A 27 8.23 0.11 3.31
N VAL A 28 8.33 -0.93 4.14
CA VAL A 28 7.29 -1.23 5.14
C VAL A 28 7.31 -0.14 6.21
N VAL A 29 6.19 0.57 6.37
CA VAL A 29 6.04 1.64 7.37
C VAL A 29 5.28 1.18 8.60
N LEU A 30 4.39 0.20 8.40
CA LEU A 30 3.59 -0.42 9.44
C LEU A 30 3.22 -1.84 8.99
N LYS A 31 3.29 -2.80 9.91
CA LYS A 31 2.65 -4.10 9.77
C LYS A 31 1.82 -4.36 11.02
N THR A 32 0.58 -4.76 10.85
CA THR A 32 -0.33 -5.10 11.95
C THR A 32 -0.78 -6.54 11.85
N ASP A 33 -1.07 -7.18 12.97
CA ASP A 33 -1.82 -8.43 12.98
C ASP A 33 -3.31 -8.20 12.68
N ARG A 34 -4.13 -9.25 12.88
CA ARG A 34 -5.57 -9.22 12.59
C ARG A 34 -6.35 -8.31 13.54
N ASP A 35 -5.84 -8.05 14.73
CA ASP A 35 -6.50 -7.22 15.74
C ASP A 35 -5.96 -5.78 15.75
N GLY A 36 -5.03 -5.47 14.85
CA GLY A 36 -4.42 -4.15 14.73
C GLY A 36 -3.19 -3.95 15.61
N SER A 37 -2.72 -4.98 16.30
CA SER A 37 -1.49 -4.91 17.08
C SER A 37 -0.30 -4.76 16.15
N VAL A 38 0.63 -3.87 16.49
CA VAL A 38 1.79 -3.59 15.65
C VAL A 38 2.78 -4.76 15.72
N LEU A 39 3.11 -5.31 14.56
CA LEU A 39 4.12 -6.36 14.39
C LEU A 39 5.48 -5.78 13.95
N SER A 40 5.46 -4.70 13.16
CA SER A 40 6.65 -3.94 12.78
C SER A 40 6.29 -2.52 12.33
N GLY A 41 7.26 -1.61 12.33
CA GLY A 41 7.02 -0.19 12.01
C GLY A 41 6.23 0.53 13.10
N SER A 42 5.45 1.56 12.74
CA SER A 42 4.56 2.23 13.68
C SER A 42 3.43 2.98 12.96
N LYS A 43 2.29 3.17 13.64
CA LYS A 43 1.20 4.00 13.13
C LYS A 43 1.67 5.44 12.90
N ALA A 44 2.55 5.95 13.76
CA ALA A 44 3.20 7.25 13.56
C ALA A 44 4.00 7.34 12.26
N ASN A 45 4.81 6.33 11.92
CA ASN A 45 5.55 6.32 10.65
C ASN A 45 4.63 6.32 9.43
N LEU A 46 3.48 5.65 9.51
CA LEU A 46 2.46 5.67 8.46
C LEU A 46 1.80 7.05 8.36
N MET A 47 1.40 7.65 9.48
CA MET A 47 0.83 9.01 9.50
C MET A 47 1.82 10.05 8.99
N ASP A 48 3.11 9.91 9.32
CA ASP A 48 4.17 10.76 8.79
C ASP A 48 4.32 10.58 7.28
N ALA A 49 4.28 9.34 6.77
CA ALA A 49 4.32 9.08 5.33
C ALA A 49 3.14 9.74 4.60
N ILE A 50 1.93 9.63 5.16
CA ILE A 50 0.72 10.28 4.65
C ILE A 50 0.89 11.80 4.59
N ARG A 51 1.36 12.40 5.68
CA ARG A 51 1.55 13.85 5.78
C ARG A 51 2.62 14.40 4.86
N ALA A 52 3.62 13.57 4.56
CA ALA A 52 4.65 13.90 3.58
C ALA A 52 4.19 13.73 2.13
N GLY A 53 2.94 13.33 1.89
CA GLY A 53 2.39 13.12 0.54
C GLY A 53 2.98 11.90 -0.16
N GLN A 54 3.45 10.90 0.59
CA GLN A 54 4.02 9.69 0.00
C GLN A 54 2.94 8.78 -0.57
N ASP A 55 3.24 8.16 -1.69
CA ASP A 55 2.40 7.10 -2.24
C ASP A 55 2.37 5.89 -1.32
N LEU A 56 1.19 5.29 -1.19
CA LEU A 56 0.95 4.17 -0.31
C LEU A 56 0.47 2.93 -1.07
N LYS A 57 0.87 1.77 -0.55
CA LYS A 57 0.33 0.46 -0.90
C LYS A 57 0.00 -0.31 0.36
N ILE A 58 -1.03 -1.13 0.29
CA ILE A 58 -1.51 -1.95 1.40
C ILE A 58 -1.56 -3.39 0.90
N GLY A 59 -0.85 -4.26 1.59
CA GLY A 59 -0.83 -5.70 1.35
C GLY A 59 -1.64 -6.45 2.41
N TRP A 60 -2.47 -7.39 1.98
CA TRP A 60 -3.20 -8.32 2.83
C TRP A 60 -3.34 -9.67 2.13
N GLY A 61 -3.81 -10.69 2.81
CA GLY A 61 -3.93 -12.01 2.20
C GLY A 61 -4.44 -13.07 3.15
N VAL A 62 -4.67 -14.25 2.61
CA VAL A 62 -5.10 -15.43 3.35
C VAL A 62 -4.24 -16.61 2.93
N LYS A 63 -3.85 -17.43 3.91
CA LYS A 63 -3.21 -18.72 3.69
C LYS A 63 -4.04 -19.81 4.37
N ARG A 64 -4.28 -20.89 3.64
CA ARG A 64 -4.87 -22.17 4.08
C ARG A 64 -3.80 -23.27 3.93
N GLU A 65 -4.15 -24.52 4.21
CA GLU A 65 -3.19 -25.64 4.19
C GLU A 65 -2.53 -25.82 2.82
N ASP A 66 -3.32 -25.70 1.75
CA ASP A 66 -2.95 -25.97 0.36
C ASP A 66 -2.91 -24.70 -0.53
N LEU A 67 -3.62 -23.64 -0.13
CA LEU A 67 -3.80 -22.44 -0.95
C LEU A 67 -3.39 -21.16 -0.22
N SER A 68 -2.88 -20.19 -0.98
CA SER A 68 -2.66 -18.83 -0.49
C SER A 68 -2.98 -17.80 -1.54
N ILE A 69 -3.41 -16.62 -1.09
CA ILE A 69 -3.58 -15.45 -1.93
C ILE A 69 -3.06 -14.23 -1.19
N GLU A 70 -2.33 -13.40 -1.93
CA GLU A 70 -1.86 -12.10 -1.48
C GLU A 70 -2.44 -11.04 -2.41
N HIS A 71 -2.90 -9.95 -1.80
CA HIS A 71 -3.45 -8.79 -2.46
C HIS A 71 -2.60 -7.60 -2.11
N ILE A 72 -2.44 -6.69 -3.07
CA ILE A 72 -1.85 -5.38 -2.86
C ILE A 72 -2.67 -4.35 -3.62
N SER A 73 -2.91 -3.21 -3.01
CA SER A 73 -3.62 -2.11 -3.67
C SER A 73 -3.19 -0.75 -3.12
N SER A 74 -3.41 0.29 -3.92
CA SER A 74 -3.24 1.67 -3.52
C SER A 74 -4.58 2.24 -3.04
N PRO A 75 -4.62 2.97 -1.92
CA PRO A 75 -5.84 3.63 -1.48
C PRO A 75 -6.20 4.78 -2.42
N ILE A 76 -7.48 4.91 -2.76
CA ILE A 76 -7.99 6.05 -3.54
C ILE A 76 -8.37 7.24 -2.65
N TRP A 77 -8.59 6.98 -1.36
CA TRP A 77 -8.88 7.98 -0.36
C TRP A 77 -8.46 7.46 1.01
N LEU A 78 -7.97 8.37 1.86
CA LEU A 78 -7.50 8.04 3.20
C LEU A 78 -7.81 9.16 4.19
N ALA A 79 -7.83 8.81 5.47
CA ALA A 79 -7.96 9.74 6.57
C ALA A 79 -7.11 9.28 7.77
N ILE A 80 -6.50 10.25 8.46
CA ILE A 80 -5.91 10.06 9.79
C ILE A 80 -7.00 10.35 10.82
N LEU A 81 -7.31 9.37 11.66
CA LEU A 81 -8.34 9.43 12.70
C LEU A 81 -7.68 9.68 14.06
N SER A 82 -7.90 10.88 14.61
CA SER A 82 -7.52 11.26 15.97
C SER A 82 -6.06 10.96 16.36
N GLU A 83 -5.12 11.13 15.41
CA GLU A 83 -3.69 10.82 15.60
C GLU A 83 -3.40 9.37 16.02
N GLN A 84 -4.32 8.45 15.77
CA GLN A 84 -4.26 7.08 16.30
C GLN A 84 -4.39 6.02 15.22
N GLU A 85 -5.32 6.21 14.29
CA GLU A 85 -5.61 5.22 13.26
C GLU A 85 -5.59 5.86 11.87
N VAL A 86 -5.36 5.04 10.87
CA VAL A 86 -5.57 5.41 9.47
C VAL A 86 -6.72 4.59 8.94
N MET A 87 -7.66 5.26 8.28
CA MET A 87 -8.74 4.65 7.51
C MET A 87 -8.48 4.88 6.02
N VAL A 88 -8.77 3.88 5.20
CA VAL A 88 -8.66 3.98 3.75
C VAL A 88 -9.84 3.37 3.02
N HIS A 89 -10.08 3.87 1.82
CA HIS A 89 -10.95 3.27 0.83
C HIS A 89 -10.09 2.81 -0.35
N LEU A 90 -10.38 1.61 -0.86
CA LEU A 90 -9.78 1.11 -2.09
C LEU A 90 -10.71 1.34 -3.28
N ASP A 91 -10.12 1.35 -4.47
CA ASP A 91 -10.90 1.38 -5.72
C ASP A 91 -11.82 0.15 -5.81
N PRO A 92 -13.11 0.30 -6.15
CA PRO A 92 -14.01 -0.83 -6.37
C PRO A 92 -13.45 -1.82 -7.39
N GLN A 93 -13.41 -3.10 -7.04
CA GLN A 93 -12.91 -4.15 -7.91
C GLN A 93 -14.07 -4.89 -8.56
N VAL A 94 -14.09 -4.98 -9.88
CA VAL A 94 -15.05 -5.85 -10.60
C VAL A 94 -14.80 -7.30 -10.19
N LEU A 95 -15.87 -8.03 -9.91
CA LEU A 95 -15.73 -9.41 -9.45
C LEU A 95 -15.26 -10.35 -10.55
N SER A 96 -14.18 -11.08 -10.27
CA SER A 96 -13.70 -12.21 -11.05
C SER A 96 -13.82 -13.51 -10.25
N THR A 97 -13.71 -14.64 -10.93
CA THR A 97 -13.58 -15.96 -10.28
C THR A 97 -12.16 -16.47 -10.44
N ILE A 98 -11.70 -17.28 -9.47
CA ILE A 98 -10.42 -18.00 -9.51
C ILE A 98 -10.73 -19.49 -9.57
N GLU A 99 -10.16 -20.18 -10.56
CA GLU A 99 -10.09 -21.64 -10.61
C GLU A 99 -8.82 -22.09 -9.86
N TRP A 100 -8.96 -22.55 -8.62
CA TRP A 100 -7.80 -22.81 -7.75
C TRP A 100 -6.91 -23.96 -8.22
N ASP A 101 -7.46 -24.97 -8.89
CA ASP A 101 -6.68 -26.11 -9.40
C ASP A 101 -5.77 -25.70 -10.57
N SER A 102 -6.23 -24.77 -11.42
CA SER A 102 -5.51 -24.29 -12.60
C SER A 102 -4.79 -22.96 -12.37
N LEU A 103 -5.07 -22.29 -11.24
CA LEU A 103 -4.62 -20.94 -10.88
C LEU A 103 -4.98 -19.86 -11.93
N ASN A 104 -6.08 -20.07 -12.66
CA ASN A 104 -6.58 -19.10 -13.62
C ASN A 104 -7.64 -18.19 -12.99
N ALA A 105 -7.62 -16.90 -13.36
CA ALA A 105 -8.66 -15.95 -13.01
C ALA A 105 -9.40 -15.48 -14.27
N HIS A 106 -10.73 -15.37 -14.21
CA HIS A 106 -11.53 -15.04 -15.40
C HIS A 106 -12.88 -14.38 -15.08
N TYR A 107 -13.48 -13.76 -16.10
CA TYR A 107 -14.84 -13.20 -16.09
C TYR A 107 -15.86 -14.07 -16.85
N LYS A 108 -15.69 -15.40 -16.83
CA LYS A 108 -16.57 -16.33 -17.55
C LYS A 108 -18.06 -16.19 -17.19
N ASN A 109 -18.35 -15.80 -15.95
CA ASN A 109 -19.70 -15.44 -15.53
C ASN A 109 -19.94 -13.94 -15.77
N SER A 110 -20.67 -13.60 -16.85
CA SER A 110 -20.96 -12.22 -17.24
C SER A 110 -21.80 -11.45 -16.22
N ASP A 111 -22.57 -12.15 -15.37
CA ASP A 111 -23.42 -11.50 -14.37
C ASP A 111 -22.59 -10.80 -13.28
N LEU A 112 -21.36 -11.26 -13.05
CA LEU A 112 -20.44 -10.66 -12.09
C LEU A 112 -19.83 -9.35 -12.58
N LEU A 113 -19.88 -9.06 -13.89
CA LEU A 113 -19.31 -7.82 -14.46
C LEU A 113 -20.04 -6.56 -13.97
N GLN A 114 -21.28 -6.69 -13.51
CA GLN A 114 -22.06 -5.58 -12.93
C GLN A 114 -21.85 -5.45 -11.42
N GLN A 115 -21.18 -6.41 -10.80
CA GLN A 115 -20.94 -6.44 -9.36
C GLN A 115 -19.52 -6.00 -9.04
N GLU A 116 -19.42 -5.21 -7.98
CA GLU A 116 -18.15 -4.74 -7.46
C GLU A 116 -17.97 -5.18 -6.02
N TRP A 117 -16.72 -5.46 -5.70
CA TRP A 117 -16.22 -5.57 -4.35
C TRP A 117 -15.64 -4.24 -3.90
N ARG A 118 -16.19 -3.68 -2.81
CA ARG A 118 -15.75 -2.41 -2.22
C ARG A 118 -15.33 -2.65 -0.79
N VAL A 119 -14.30 -1.95 -0.34
CA VAL A 119 -13.74 -2.18 0.98
C VAL A 119 -13.26 -0.90 1.65
N VAL A 120 -13.54 -0.81 2.94
CA VAL A 120 -12.92 0.14 3.87
C VAL A 120 -12.01 -0.63 4.81
N LEU A 121 -10.78 -0.14 4.98
CA LEU A 121 -9.78 -0.75 5.87
C LEU A 121 -9.35 0.23 6.95
N THR A 122 -8.97 -0.30 8.11
CA THR A 122 -8.34 0.49 9.18
C THR A 122 -7.06 -0.17 9.69
N THR A 123 -6.18 0.63 10.29
CA THR A 123 -5.01 0.12 11.03
C THR A 123 -5.36 -0.65 12.31
N LYS A 124 -6.64 -0.82 12.65
CA LYS A 124 -7.14 -1.77 13.67
C LYS A 124 -7.37 -3.19 13.11
N GLY A 125 -6.91 -3.43 11.88
CA GLY A 125 -7.13 -4.70 11.16
C GLY A 125 -8.54 -4.84 10.61
N ASP A 126 -9.41 -3.83 10.74
CA ASP A 126 -10.76 -3.87 10.17
C ASP A 126 -10.69 -3.93 8.66
N PHE A 127 -11.53 -4.77 8.09
CA PHE A 127 -11.69 -4.94 6.67
C PHE A 127 -13.18 -5.16 6.38
N ASP A 128 -13.91 -4.08 6.16
CA ASP A 128 -15.35 -4.15 5.91
C ASP A 128 -15.60 -4.19 4.40
N ALA A 129 -15.85 -5.40 3.90
CA ALA A 129 -16.07 -5.65 2.49
C ALA A 129 -17.56 -5.74 2.16
N VAL A 130 -17.94 -5.14 1.04
CA VAL A 130 -19.29 -5.24 0.49
C VAL A 130 -19.25 -5.67 -0.98
N TRP A 131 -20.25 -6.45 -1.36
CA TRP A 131 -20.58 -6.76 -2.75
C TRP A 131 -21.77 -5.90 -3.12
N TYR A 132 -21.61 -5.11 -4.17
CA TYR A 132 -22.61 -4.15 -4.60
C TYR A 132 -22.88 -4.35 -6.09
N ASP A 133 -24.15 -4.49 -6.45
CA ASP A 133 -24.60 -4.57 -7.84
C ASP A 133 -24.88 -3.17 -8.36
N LYS A 134 -24.07 -2.72 -9.33
CA LYS A 134 -24.20 -1.38 -9.93
C LYS A 134 -25.40 -1.24 -10.83
N LYS A 135 -25.84 -2.31 -11.47
CA LYS A 135 -26.96 -2.27 -12.39
C LYS A 135 -28.27 -2.20 -11.62
N ALA A 136 -28.37 -2.95 -10.53
CA ALA A 136 -29.54 -2.97 -9.66
C ALA A 136 -29.54 -1.86 -8.60
N ASP A 137 -28.40 -1.21 -8.36
CA ASP A 137 -28.20 -0.24 -7.26
C ASP A 137 -28.53 -0.85 -5.89
N THR A 138 -27.97 -2.03 -5.61
CA THR A 138 -28.27 -2.75 -4.37
C THR A 138 -27.02 -3.34 -3.72
N LEU A 139 -27.03 -3.33 -2.39
CA LEU A 139 -26.08 -4.07 -1.59
C LEU A 139 -26.45 -5.56 -1.64
N VAL A 140 -25.60 -6.38 -2.26
CA VAL A 140 -25.79 -7.83 -2.37
C VAL A 140 -25.37 -8.52 -1.08
N ARG A 141 -24.24 -8.11 -0.50
CA ARG A 141 -23.67 -8.72 0.71
C ARG A 141 -22.76 -7.74 1.44
N ARG A 142 -22.78 -7.79 2.77
CA ARG A 142 -21.75 -7.22 3.64
C ARG A 142 -21.00 -8.35 4.35
N TRP A 143 -19.69 -8.23 4.44
CA TRP A 143 -18.83 -9.23 5.06
C TRP A 143 -17.64 -8.54 5.74
N PRO A 144 -17.78 -8.19 7.02
CA PRO A 144 -16.69 -7.67 7.82
C PRO A 144 -15.67 -8.77 8.14
N GLN A 145 -14.39 -8.45 8.03
CA GLN A 145 -13.26 -9.34 8.30
C GLN A 145 -12.18 -8.63 9.12
N LYS A 146 -11.22 -9.44 9.56
CA LYS A 146 -9.99 -9.01 10.21
C LYS A 146 -8.78 -9.59 9.49
N HIS A 147 -7.86 -8.74 9.06
CA HIS A 147 -6.68 -9.12 8.28
C HIS A 147 -5.38 -8.62 8.90
N ARG A 148 -4.33 -9.43 8.73
CA ARG A 148 -2.96 -8.95 8.87
C ARG A 148 -2.66 -8.03 7.70
N MET A 149 -2.18 -6.83 7.96
CA MET A 149 -1.95 -5.82 6.93
C MET A 149 -0.51 -5.34 6.96
N THR A 150 0.08 -5.16 5.78
CA THR A 150 1.40 -4.53 5.61
C THR A 150 1.23 -3.26 4.79
N TRP A 151 1.67 -2.14 5.34
CA TRP A 151 1.59 -0.83 4.73
C TRP A 151 2.96 -0.44 4.22
N PHE A 152 3.00 -0.01 2.96
CA PHE A 152 4.21 0.44 2.28
C PHE A 152 4.07 1.90 1.93
N ALA A 153 5.18 2.64 2.01
CA ALA A 153 5.28 3.99 1.50
C ALA A 153 6.44 4.08 0.52
N GLU A 154 6.27 4.88 -0.53
CA GLU A 154 7.32 5.18 -1.49
C GLU A 154 8.20 6.34 -1.03
N GLY A 155 9.50 6.21 -1.24
CA GLY A 155 10.49 7.24 -0.92
C GLY A 155 11.02 7.21 0.51
N LYS A 156 11.88 8.19 0.80
CA LYS A 156 12.66 8.28 2.04
C LYS A 156 11.77 8.45 3.27
N LYS A 157 12.24 8.00 4.43
CA LYS A 157 11.53 8.29 5.68
C LYS A 157 11.42 9.81 5.87
N PRO A 158 10.21 10.37 6.02
CA PRO A 158 10.05 11.81 6.15
C PRO A 158 10.60 12.31 7.50
N VAL A 159 11.08 13.55 7.50
CA VAL A 159 11.46 14.25 8.72
C VAL A 159 10.21 14.86 9.32
N LYS A 160 9.65 14.18 10.33
CA LYS A 160 8.50 14.56 11.19
C LYS A 160 7.61 15.69 10.62
N PRO A 161 6.74 15.37 9.66
CA PRO A 161 5.86 16.35 9.03
C PRO A 161 4.79 16.87 10.00
N VAL A 162 4.29 18.06 9.73
CA VAL A 162 3.21 18.70 10.50
C VAL A 162 1.83 18.18 10.11
N PRO A 163 0.85 18.18 11.03
CA PRO A 163 -0.54 17.91 10.70
C PRO A 163 -1.08 18.87 9.63
N PHE A 164 -2.06 18.43 8.85
CA PHE A 164 -2.56 19.18 7.69
C PHE A 164 -3.23 20.52 8.02
N PHE A 165 -3.67 20.72 9.26
CA PHE A 165 -4.50 21.87 9.65
C PHE A 165 -4.13 22.50 11.00
N ASN A 166 -2.97 22.13 11.57
CA ASN A 166 -2.49 22.71 12.83
C ASN A 166 -1.55 23.89 12.59
#